data_AF-A0A930APB5-F1
#
_entry.id   AF-A0A930APB5-F1
#
_cell.length_a   1.000
_cell.length_b   1.000
_cell.length_c   1.000
_cell.angle_alpha   90.00
_cell.angle_beta   90.00
_cell.angle_gamma   90.00
#
_symmetry.space_group_name_H-M   'P 1'
#
loop_
_entity.id
_entity.type
_entity.pdbx_description
1 polymer ?
#
loop_
_entity_poly.entity_id
_entity_poly.type
_entity_poly.pdbx_seq_one_letter_code
_entity_poly.pdbx_strand_id
1 'polypeptide(L)'
;MEERNERGETLEEFLARYDETKYRRPSNTVDMILLTVLKGKLKVLLVKRKDHPFIHDWAMPGGFVNFDEDLDTAMKRELEEETNLFDSTYF
;
A
#
# COMPACT_ATOMS: atom_id res chain seq x y z
N MET A 1 16.92 17.62 30.40
CA MET A 1 16.99 18.73 29.42
C MET A 1 16.32 18.21 28.17
N GLU A 2 15.42 18.98 27.58
CA GLU A 2 14.71 18.57 26.36
C GLU A 2 15.68 18.46 25.18
N GLU A 3 15.58 17.39 24.39
CA GLU A 3 16.45 17.16 23.24
C GLU A 3 16.18 18.22 22.16
N ARG A 4 17.27 18.71 21.54
CA ARG A 4 17.21 19.77 20.52
C ARG A 4 18.00 19.35 19.29
N ASN A 5 17.49 19.73 18.11
CA ASN A 5 18.18 19.49 16.85
C ASN A 5 19.34 20.49 16.62
N GLU A 6 20.08 20.36 15.52
CA GLU A 6 21.20 21.25 15.16
C GLU A 6 20.82 22.73 15.00
N ARG A 7 19.52 23.01 14.81
CA ARG A 7 18.97 24.37 14.71
C ARG A 7 18.51 24.91 16.06
N GLY A 8 18.66 24.12 17.13
CA GLY A 8 18.25 24.47 18.49
C GLY A 8 16.77 24.27 18.78
N GLU A 9 16.01 23.61 17.90
CA GLU A 9 14.56 23.45 18.00
C GLU A 9 14.20 22.21 18.84
N THR A 10 13.10 22.29 19.59
CA THR A 10 12.44 21.10 20.15
C THR A 10 11.73 20.30 19.05
N LEU A 11 11.31 19.08 19.36
CA LEU A 11 10.51 18.27 18.44
C LEU A 11 9.18 18.96 18.07
N GLU A 12 8.50 19.57 19.05
CA GLU A 12 7.23 20.28 18.83
C GLU A 12 7.42 21.47 17.90
N GLU A 13 8.46 22.30 18.14
CA GLU A 13 8.79 23.45 17.29
C GLU A 13 9.11 23.00 15.86
N PHE A 14 9.87 21.91 15.69
CA PHE A 14 10.19 21.35 14.39
C PHE A 14 8.95 20.83 13.64
N LEU A 15 8.06 20.11 14.33
CA LEU A 15 6.84 19.56 13.73
C LEU A 15 5.85 20.66 13.35
N ALA A 16 5.71 21.72 14.15
CA ALA A 16 4.82 22.85 13.87
C ALA A 16 5.16 23.58 12.55
N ARG A 17 6.43 23.52 12.11
CA ARG A 17 6.93 24.12 10.86
C ARG A 17 7.17 23.09 9.75
N TYR A 18 6.90 21.81 10.01
CA TYR A 18 7.16 20.76 9.04
C TYR A 18 6.11 20.82 7.92
N ASP A 19 6.57 21.16 6.71
CA ASP A 19 5.76 21.11 5.50
C ASP A 19 6.04 19.79 4.77
N GLU A 20 5.06 18.90 4.80
CA GLU A 20 5.16 17.61 4.17
C GLU A 20 5.22 17.71 2.63
N THR A 21 4.67 18.77 2.04
CA THR A 21 4.60 18.95 0.58
C THR A 21 5.89 19.51 -0.03
N LYS A 22 6.86 19.86 0.81
CA LYS A 22 8.13 20.49 0.42
C LYS A 22 8.91 19.74 -0.65
N TYR A 23 8.81 18.42 -0.69
CA TYR A 23 9.52 17.58 -1.65
C TYR A 23 8.52 16.80 -2.51
N ARG A 24 8.84 16.66 -3.80
CA ARG A 24 8.08 15.77 -4.68
C ARG A 24 8.24 14.33 -4.20
N ARG A 25 7.11 13.65 -3.99
CA ARG A 25 7.07 12.27 -3.51
C ARG A 25 6.67 11.32 -4.65
N PRO A 26 7.21 10.09 -4.68
CA PRO A 26 6.66 9.05 -5.53
C PRO A 26 5.28 8.63 -5.01
N SER A 27 4.44 8.08 -5.89
CA SER A 27 3.30 7.29 -5.45
C SER A 27 3.80 5.97 -4.87
N ASN A 28 3.20 5.53 -3.77
CA ASN A 28 3.51 4.24 -3.16
C ASN A 28 2.37 3.25 -3.41
N THR A 29 2.72 2.03 -3.81
CA THR A 29 1.75 0.98 -4.15
C THR A 29 2.14 -0.33 -3.49
N VAL A 30 1.14 -1.19 -3.29
CA VAL A 30 1.31 -2.58 -2.86
C VAL A 30 0.72 -3.49 -3.93
N ASP A 31 1.41 -4.58 -4.23
CA ASP A 31 0.97 -5.64 -5.13
C ASP A 31 1.14 -6.98 -4.42
N MET A 32 0.20 -7.91 -4.63
CA MET A 32 0.20 -9.19 -3.93
C MET A 32 0.27 -10.37 -4.90
N ILE A 33 1.08 -11.36 -4.55
CA ILE A 33 1.14 -12.64 -5.27
C ILE A 33 0.44 -13.69 -4.41
N LEU A 34 -0.85 -13.92 -4.68
CA LEU A 34 -1.63 -14.95 -4.00
C LEU A 34 -1.54 -16.26 -4.77
N LEU A 35 -1.02 -17.29 -4.11
CA LEU A 35 -0.83 -18.62 -4.68
C LEU A 35 -1.75 -19.65 -4.02
N THR A 36 -2.21 -20.61 -4.81
CA THR A 36 -2.92 -21.78 -4.29
C THR A 36 -2.65 -23.01 -5.16
N VAL A 37 -2.94 -24.20 -4.64
CA VAL A 37 -2.90 -25.45 -5.41
C VAL A 37 -4.32 -25.92 -5.64
N LEU A 38 -4.76 -25.88 -6.89
CA LEU A 38 -6.09 -26.35 -7.30
C LEU A 38 -5.95 -27.47 -8.33
N LYS A 39 -6.53 -28.64 -8.03
CA LYS A 39 -6.45 -29.85 -8.87
C LYS A 39 -5.00 -30.23 -9.23
N GLY A 40 -4.12 -30.21 -8.22
CA GLY A 40 -2.71 -30.59 -8.36
C GLY A 40 -1.85 -29.62 -9.18
N LYS A 41 -2.33 -28.40 -9.45
CA LYS A 41 -1.59 -27.38 -10.20
C LYS A 41 -1.50 -26.10 -9.39
N LEU A 42 -0.31 -25.49 -9.40
CA LEU A 42 -0.11 -24.13 -8.86
C LEU A 42 -0.94 -23.13 -9.67
N LYS A 43 -1.61 -22.22 -8.96
CA LYS A 43 -2.42 -21.13 -9.49
C LYS A 43 -2.02 -19.83 -8.81
N VAL A 44 -2.19 -18.74 -9.53
CA VAL A 44 -2.02 -17.37 -9.05
C VAL A 44 -3.31 -16.58 -9.30
N LEU A 45 -3.69 -15.73 -8.35
CA LEU A 45 -4.80 -14.81 -8.50
C LEU A 45 -4.38 -13.62 -9.37
N LEU A 46 -5.21 -13.29 -10.36
CA LEU A 46 -5.03 -12.10 -11.19
C LEU A 46 -6.37 -11.38 -11.29
N VAL A 47 -6.30 -10.06 -11.42
CA VAL A 47 -7.44 -9.18 -11.68
C VAL A 47 -7.33 -8.58 -13.07
N LYS A 48 -8.47 -8.23 -13.67
CA LYS A 48 -8.49 -7.52 -14.96
C LYS A 48 -8.65 -6.03 -14.70
N ARG A 49 -7.66 -5.24 -15.10
CA ARG A 49 -7.62 -3.79 -14.83
C ARG A 49 -8.83 -3.09 -15.45
N LYS A 50 -9.48 -2.24 -14.65
CA LYS A 50 -10.67 -1.47 -15.06
C LYS A 50 -10.34 -0.05 -15.52
N ASP A 51 -9.11 0.42 -15.31
CA ASP A 51 -8.68 1.77 -15.64
C ASP A 51 -7.25 1.81 -16.20
N HIS A 52 -6.88 2.96 -16.77
CA HIS A 52 -5.56 3.28 -17.25
C HIS A 52 -4.55 3.51 -16.10
N PRO A 53 -3.24 3.32 -16.36
CA PRO A 53 -2.65 2.72 -17.56
C PRO A 53 -2.96 1.21 -17.65
N PHE A 54 -2.74 0.61 -18.82
CA PHE A 54 -2.93 -0.83 -19.08
C PHE A 54 -4.36 -1.33 -18.82
N ILE A 55 -5.36 -0.54 -19.22
CA ILE A 55 -6.76 -0.94 -19.09
C ILE A 55 -7.00 -2.27 -19.82
N HIS A 56 -7.79 -3.14 -19.19
CA HIS A 56 -8.12 -4.50 -19.67
C HIS A 56 -6.99 -5.54 -19.65
N ASP A 57 -5.77 -5.19 -19.25
CA ASP A 57 -4.72 -6.18 -19.02
C ASP A 57 -4.92 -6.93 -17.70
N TRP A 58 -4.36 -8.13 -17.62
CA TRP A 58 -4.28 -8.89 -16.38
C TRP A 58 -3.14 -8.37 -15.51
N ALA A 59 -3.40 -8.20 -14.22
CA ALA A 59 -2.42 -7.71 -13.25
C ALA A 59 -2.52 -8.51 -11.95
N MET A 60 -1.50 -8.35 -11.11
CA MET A 60 -1.62 -8.72 -9.70
C MET A 60 -2.68 -7.83 -9.05
N PRO A 61 -3.42 -8.34 -8.06
CA PRO A 61 -4.22 -7.47 -7.22
C PRO A 61 -3.32 -6.47 -6.50
N GLY A 62 -3.78 -5.24 -6.33
CA GLY A 62 -2.97 -4.18 -5.74
C GLY A 62 -3.50 -2.78 -5.98
N GLY A 63 -2.89 -1.81 -5.28
CA GLY A 63 -3.31 -0.42 -5.35
C GLY A 63 -2.42 0.52 -4.54
N PHE A 64 -2.91 1.74 -4.34
CA PHE A 64 -2.15 2.80 -3.68
C PHE A 64 -2.22 2.69 -2.17
N VAL A 65 -1.13 3.06 -1.50
CA VAL A 65 -1.08 3.20 -0.04
C VAL A 65 -1.60 4.59 0.34
N ASN A 66 -2.61 4.64 1.20
CA ASN A 66 -3.15 5.88 1.77
C ASN A 66 -2.16 6.49 2.79
N PHE A 67 -2.30 7.79 3.08
CA PHE A 67 -1.39 8.48 3.99
C PHE A 67 -1.47 7.98 5.44
N ASP A 68 -2.64 7.51 5.88
CA ASP A 68 -2.92 7.14 7.27
C ASP A 68 -2.91 5.62 7.49
N GLU A 69 -2.33 4.83 6.57
CA GLU A 69 -2.26 3.38 6.69
C GLU A 69 -0.83 2.85 6.53
N ASP A 70 -0.55 1.70 7.14
CA ASP A 70 0.67 0.95 6.90
C ASP A 70 0.52 0.01 5.69
N LEU A 71 1.63 -0.61 5.27
CA LEU A 71 1.67 -1.45 4.07
C LEU A 71 0.77 -2.69 4.20
N ASP A 72 0.69 -3.29 5.38
CA ASP A 72 -0.13 -4.50 5.62
C ASP A 72 -1.62 -4.16 5.58
N THR A 73 -1.99 -2.98 6.11
CA THR A 73 -3.36 -2.47 6.08
C THR A 73 -3.79 -2.15 4.65
N ALA A 74 -2.94 -1.45 3.88
CA ALA A 74 -3.19 -1.18 2.47
C ALA A 74 -3.39 -2.47 1.68
N MET A 75 -2.48 -3.44 1.88
CA MET A 75 -2.50 -4.75 1.22
C MET A 75 -3.83 -5.48 1.45
N LYS A 76 -4.28 -5.58 2.71
CA LYS A 76 -5.55 -6.25 3.06
C LYS A 76 -6.76 -5.56 2.44
N ARG A 77 -6.79 -4.23 2.50
CA ARG A 77 -7.88 -3.42 1.92
C ARG A 77 -7.98 -3.60 0.41
N GLU A 78 -6.88 -3.45 -0.32
CA GLU A 78 -6.85 -3.61 -1.79
C GLU A 78 -7.29 -5.02 -2.22
N LEU A 79 -6.84 -6.05 -1.50
CA LEU A 79 -7.23 -7.42 -1.78
C LEU A 79 -8.75 -7.66 -1.60
N GLU A 80 -9.32 -7.12 -0.53
CA GLU A 80 -10.74 -7.20 -0.25
C GLU A 80 -11.56 -6.47 -1.32
N GLU A 81 -11.20 -5.23 -1.65
CA GLU A 81 -11.91 -4.41 -2.64
C GLU A 81 -11.93 -5.04 -4.03
N GLU A 82 -10.81 -5.62 -4.47
CA GLU A 82 -10.71 -6.15 -5.84
C GLU A 82 -11.26 -7.58 -5.97
N THR A 83 -11.19 -8.38 -4.90
CA THR A 83 -11.44 -9.83 -5.00
C THR A 83 -12.46 -10.40 -4.00
N ASN A 84 -13.00 -9.59 -3.09
CA ASN A 84 -13.94 -9.99 -2.00
C ASN A 84 -13.42 -11.12 -1.12
N LEU A 85 -12.11 -11.11 -0.96
CA LEU A 85 -11.32 -12.09 -0.26
C LEU A 85 -10.99 -11.43 1.09
N PHE A 86 -10.99 -12.18 2.20
CA PHE A 86 -10.68 -11.63 3.53
C PHE A 86 -9.57 -12.43 4.23
N ASP A 87 -8.96 -11.86 5.28
CA ASP A 87 -7.88 -12.48 6.06
C ASP A 87 -8.21 -13.92 6.52
N SER A 88 -9.49 -14.20 6.79
CA SER A 88 -10.00 -15.54 7.13
C SER A 88 -10.01 -16.57 5.98
N THR A 89 -9.64 -16.16 4.77
CA THR A 89 -9.84 -16.94 3.53
C THR A 89 -8.53 -17.52 2.96
N TYR A 90 -7.36 -17.00 3.34
CA TYR A 90 -6.06 -17.43 2.79
C TYR A 90 -5.06 -17.95 3.84
N PHE A 91 -5.47 -18.05 5.09
CA PHE A 91 -4.78 -18.78 6.15
C PHE A 91 -5.54 -20.07 6.51
#